data_AF-E7RN51-F1
#
_entry.id   AF-E7RN51-F1
#
_cell.length_a   1.000
_cell.length_b   1.000
_cell.length_c   1.000
_cell.angle_alpha   90.00
_cell.angle_beta   90.00
_cell.angle_gamma   90.00
#
_symmetry.space_group_name_H-M   'P 1'
#
loop_
_entity.id
_entity.type
_entity.pdbx_description
1 polymer ?
#
loop_
_entity_poly.entity_id
_entity_poly.type
_entity_poly.pdbx_seq_one_letter_code
_entity_poly.pdbx_strand_id
1 'polypeptide(L)'
;MKRGKFLLITAMMLLTGNAMAQGDGQVIPLLPDGVTANINSERKMGKAKNLIVAGSPEKGYKAFFAAKDDEHGEELWVTDGTKEGTRMVKDIIPGTASSDPSYLGRLNDKVLFSAYTDETGYETWVSDGTPEGTFMLVDTYMVGDGNPKGFYQINEKQAIFGATSDESAEYDPDNGAQQWLWITDGTVEGTKFVKKVKIDNPGKENTNLHYPYVRVGRKVFFKADDIDGTTGTELWVTDGTETGTYLVMDINEEPNTNHEGYTRDSAIDNLENYQNERVFFNAWTMASGQEPWTSDGTKEGTYQIYDTNPSVNPDNGIGNGGGVFGPSSEVYKGRIWFRGYSPEGGYELGGTNCQKGDYQYYDIWNVNPSADHNSFPDPGCVFDGVYMFCAAHGFDAAVPDNYGGELWCFDGEKVWLQNDFCPGTQCDWVKEQTVAGGSLYWYNEANDIANGFGSGLYRLDSKDVIPVVCPTITATGDFVHSLRNLAGTIIYASTTTNGVYAFKYTKAGWDGKTDAGYLEPEYRTPAEIAAGISEMRTPNTDTVNVYTISGMKIRQNIDRKHATERLQKGIYIIDSKKVVIR
;
A
#
# COMPACT_ATOMS: atom_id res chain seq x y z
N MET A 1 69.97 3.42 17.09
CA MET A 1 69.30 3.44 15.76
C MET A 1 67.96 2.73 15.91
N LYS A 2 66.80 3.42 15.73
CA LYS A 2 65.42 2.87 15.77
C LYS A 2 64.98 2.21 17.10
N ARG A 3 63.71 2.17 17.52
CA ARG A 3 62.47 2.87 17.10
C ARG A 3 61.52 2.84 18.31
N GLY A 4 60.96 3.98 18.73
CA GLY A 4 59.82 4.01 19.64
C GLY A 4 58.51 3.86 18.87
N LYS A 5 57.54 3.12 19.42
CA LYS A 5 56.15 3.12 18.92
C LYS A 5 55.45 4.37 19.47
N PHE A 6 54.81 5.14 18.61
CA PHE A 6 53.80 6.13 18.99
C PHE A 6 52.43 5.62 18.57
N LEU A 7 51.41 5.85 19.39
CA LEU A 7 50.00 5.70 18.99
C LEU A 7 49.72 6.61 17.80
N LEU A 8 49.03 6.09 16.78
CA LEU A 8 48.24 6.93 15.89
C LEU A 8 46.83 7.02 16.48
N ILE A 9 46.52 8.18 17.07
CA ILE A 9 45.13 8.60 17.24
C ILE A 9 44.73 9.14 15.87
N THR A 10 43.88 8.42 15.15
CA THR A 10 43.32 8.91 13.89
C THR A 10 42.26 9.96 14.22
N ALA A 11 42.70 11.22 14.32
CA ALA A 11 41.78 12.35 14.37
C ALA A 11 41.01 12.40 13.04
N MET A 12 39.72 12.05 13.10
CA MET A 12 38.82 12.20 11.97
C MET A 12 38.67 13.69 11.71
N MET A 13 39.25 14.18 10.62
CA MET A 13 39.20 15.59 10.27
C MET A 13 37.75 15.96 9.98
N LEU A 14 37.19 16.88 10.78
CA LEU A 14 36.03 17.68 10.43
C LEU A 14 36.37 18.51 9.18
N LEU A 15 36.26 17.88 8.02
CA LEU A 15 36.10 18.59 6.76
C LEU A 15 34.67 19.11 6.74
N THR A 16 34.51 20.33 7.25
CA THR A 16 33.36 21.17 6.97
C THR A 16 33.39 21.55 5.48
N GLY A 17 33.09 20.57 4.61
CA GLY A 17 32.42 20.89 3.37
C GLY A 17 31.15 21.64 3.74
N ASN A 18 30.86 22.74 3.04
CA ASN A 18 29.73 23.59 3.38
C ASN A 18 28.45 22.74 3.38
N ALA A 19 27.96 22.38 4.57
CA ALA A 19 26.60 21.92 4.73
C ALA A 19 25.74 23.03 4.15
N MET A 20 25.05 22.74 3.04
CA MET A 20 24.00 23.64 2.59
C MET A 20 23.00 23.67 3.73
N ALA A 21 22.88 24.81 4.40
CA ALA A 21 21.96 24.98 5.51
C ALA A 21 20.57 24.62 4.98
N GLN A 22 20.03 23.49 5.43
CA GLN A 22 18.69 23.08 5.03
C GLN A 22 17.74 24.15 5.56
N GLY A 23 16.87 24.70 4.72
CA GLY A 23 16.00 25.79 5.14
C GLY A 23 14.98 25.31 6.18
N ASP A 24 14.53 26.19 7.07
CA ASP A 24 13.66 25.81 8.20
C ASP A 24 12.25 25.35 7.75
N GLY A 25 11.83 25.73 6.53
CA GLY A 25 10.49 25.47 6.01
C GLY A 25 9.38 26.22 6.77
N GLN A 26 8.12 25.90 6.50
CA GLN A 26 6.98 26.53 7.17
C GLN A 26 5.83 25.55 7.39
N VAL A 27 5.36 25.43 8.63
CA VAL A 27 4.07 24.78 8.95
C VAL A 27 2.93 25.77 8.71
N ILE A 28 1.88 25.31 8.05
CA ILE A 28 0.65 26.06 7.78
C ILE A 28 -0.55 25.24 8.30
N PRO A 29 -1.33 25.74 9.28
CA PRO A 29 -2.61 25.15 9.63
C PRO A 29 -3.60 25.37 8.47
N LEU A 30 -4.18 24.29 7.96
CA LEU A 30 -5.07 24.33 6.80
C LEU A 30 -6.53 24.57 7.19
N LEU A 31 -6.95 24.01 8.34
CA LEU A 31 -8.34 24.11 8.79
C LEU A 31 -8.73 25.57 9.11
N PRO A 32 -9.94 26.01 8.73
CA PRO A 32 -10.57 27.20 9.28
C PRO A 32 -10.80 27.11 10.79
N ASP A 33 -10.97 28.26 11.42
CA ASP A 33 -11.15 28.36 12.87
C ASP A 33 -12.50 27.72 13.25
N GLY A 34 -12.51 26.82 14.24
CA GLY A 34 -13.68 26.02 14.64
C GLY A 34 -13.80 24.65 13.95
N VAL A 35 -13.06 24.40 12.87
CA VAL A 35 -13.11 23.13 12.13
C VAL A 35 -12.17 22.09 12.78
N THR A 36 -12.63 20.85 12.90
CA THR A 36 -11.82 19.71 13.39
C THR A 36 -11.89 18.53 12.42
N ALA A 37 -10.75 17.87 12.17
CA ALA A 37 -10.67 16.75 11.24
C ALA A 37 -10.79 15.39 11.94
N ASN A 38 -11.54 14.46 11.35
CA ASN A 38 -11.63 13.07 11.79
C ASN A 38 -10.72 12.18 10.93
N ILE A 39 -9.45 12.16 11.31
CA ILE A 39 -8.41 11.37 10.64
C ILE A 39 -7.83 10.42 11.68
N ASN A 40 -8.03 9.12 11.47
CA ASN A 40 -7.51 8.08 12.36
C ASN A 40 -5.97 8.16 12.49
N SER A 41 -5.47 8.09 13.72
CA SER A 41 -4.05 8.19 14.10
C SER A 41 -3.32 6.85 14.19
N GLU A 42 -3.99 5.72 13.92
CA GLU A 42 -3.37 4.39 13.90
C GLU A 42 -2.24 4.32 12.85
N ARG A 43 -1.01 4.19 13.37
CA ARG A 43 0.26 4.29 12.63
C ARG A 43 0.56 3.03 11.82
N LYS A 44 -0.10 2.87 10.69
CA LYS A 44 0.20 1.83 9.69
C LYS A 44 0.51 2.46 8.34
N MET A 45 1.54 1.92 7.67
CA MET A 45 2.10 2.46 6.43
C MET A 45 1.07 2.42 5.28
N GLY A 46 0.25 1.37 5.19
CA GLY A 46 -0.81 1.23 4.19
C GLY A 46 -2.12 1.95 4.51
N LYS A 47 -2.36 2.36 5.77
CA LYS A 47 -3.73 2.61 6.23
C LYS A 47 -4.45 3.69 5.42
N ALA A 48 -5.68 3.34 5.05
CA ALA A 48 -6.72 4.25 4.58
C ALA A 48 -7.13 5.22 5.70
N LYS A 49 -6.23 6.13 6.02
CA LYS A 49 -6.54 7.38 6.70
C LYS A 49 -7.52 8.13 5.82
N ASN A 50 -8.51 8.79 6.43
CA ASN A 50 -9.38 9.75 5.76
C ASN A 50 -8.59 11.02 5.38
N LEU A 51 -7.47 10.87 4.66
CA LEU A 51 -6.61 11.89 4.08
C LEU A 51 -5.95 11.28 2.83
N ILE A 52 -6.59 11.48 1.68
CA ILE A 52 -6.19 10.93 0.38
C ILE A 52 -5.85 12.08 -0.57
N VAL A 53 -4.74 11.97 -1.30
CA VAL A 53 -4.38 12.90 -2.37
C VAL A 53 -4.85 12.33 -3.71
N ALA A 54 -5.66 13.10 -4.42
CA ALA A 54 -6.14 12.79 -5.78
C ALA A 54 -5.90 13.99 -6.71
N GLY A 55 -5.82 13.74 -8.02
CA GLY A 55 -5.51 14.78 -9.00
C GLY A 55 -4.88 14.27 -10.28
N SER A 56 -4.25 15.19 -11.02
CA SER A 56 -3.32 14.90 -12.13
C SER A 56 -2.41 16.11 -12.37
N PRO A 57 -1.32 16.00 -13.16
CA PRO A 57 -0.47 17.14 -13.50
C PRO A 57 -1.22 18.28 -14.21
N GLU A 58 -2.29 17.98 -14.96
CA GLU A 58 -3.08 18.96 -15.71
C GLU A 58 -4.14 19.66 -14.86
N LYS A 59 -4.71 18.95 -13.87
CA LYS A 59 -5.78 19.46 -12.99
C LYS A 59 -5.28 19.99 -11.65
N GLY A 60 -4.01 19.72 -11.33
CA GLY A 60 -3.47 19.87 -9.98
C GLY A 60 -3.89 18.70 -9.08
N TYR A 61 -3.31 18.68 -7.88
CA TYR A 61 -3.63 17.70 -6.85
C TYR A 61 -4.31 18.39 -5.68
N LYS A 62 -5.23 17.66 -5.04
CA LYS A 62 -5.94 18.08 -3.83
C LYS A 62 -5.91 16.94 -2.82
N ALA A 63 -5.99 17.28 -1.55
CA ALA A 63 -6.20 16.30 -0.49
C ALA A 63 -7.62 16.36 0.03
N PHE A 64 -8.20 15.20 0.26
CA PHE A 64 -9.58 14.97 0.68
C PHE A 64 -9.60 14.29 2.04
N PHE A 65 -10.44 14.78 2.95
CA PHE A 65 -10.54 14.28 4.32
C PHE A 65 -11.92 14.52 4.94
N ALA A 66 -12.23 13.81 6.02
CA ALA A 66 -13.42 14.05 6.82
C ALA A 66 -13.14 15.14 7.87
N ALA A 67 -14.04 16.11 8.00
CA ALA A 67 -13.99 17.14 9.04
C ALA A 67 -15.37 17.73 9.31
N LYS A 68 -15.51 18.39 10.46
CA LYS A 68 -16.75 19.03 10.92
C LYS A 68 -16.50 20.44 11.45
N ASP A 69 -17.57 21.24 11.47
CA ASP A 69 -17.60 22.54 12.13
C ASP A 69 -18.79 22.64 13.12
N ASP A 70 -19.16 23.84 13.56
CA ASP A 70 -20.27 24.05 14.50
C ASP A 70 -21.65 24.20 13.81
N GLU A 71 -21.69 24.41 12.49
CA GLU A 71 -22.89 24.61 11.69
C GLU A 71 -23.26 23.36 10.87
N HIS A 72 -22.25 22.61 10.42
CA HIS A 72 -22.33 21.39 9.63
C HIS A 72 -21.69 20.22 10.39
N GLY A 73 -22.26 19.02 10.29
CA GLY A 73 -21.68 17.83 10.91
C GLY A 73 -20.39 17.36 10.23
N GLU A 74 -20.06 16.09 10.41
CA GLU A 74 -18.90 15.50 9.73
C GLU A 74 -19.20 15.25 8.25
N GLU A 75 -18.47 15.98 7.41
CA GLU A 75 -18.68 16.09 5.97
C GLU A 75 -17.35 15.95 5.20
N LEU A 76 -17.41 15.92 3.87
CA LEU A 76 -16.21 15.78 3.04
C LEU A 76 -15.57 17.15 2.85
N TRP A 77 -14.29 17.27 3.20
CA TRP A 77 -13.48 18.47 3.04
C TRP A 77 -12.35 18.26 2.02
N VAL A 78 -11.90 19.36 1.42
CA VAL A 78 -10.83 19.38 0.42
C VAL A 78 -9.86 20.53 0.68
N THR A 79 -8.58 20.31 0.36
CA THR A 79 -7.52 21.34 0.41
C THR A 79 -6.56 21.21 -0.78
N ASP A 80 -5.98 22.32 -1.21
CA ASP A 80 -4.85 22.41 -2.16
C ASP A 80 -3.50 22.67 -1.44
N GLY A 81 -3.46 22.59 -0.11
CA GLY A 81 -2.30 22.95 0.70
C GLY A 81 -2.22 24.45 1.05
N THR A 82 -3.31 25.20 0.89
CA THR A 82 -3.48 26.58 1.38
C THR A 82 -4.68 26.68 2.33
N LYS A 83 -4.71 27.69 3.22
CA LYS A 83 -5.87 27.90 4.09
C LYS A 83 -7.07 28.39 3.27
N GLU A 84 -6.83 29.18 2.24
CA GLU A 84 -7.83 29.73 1.32
C GLU A 84 -8.49 28.66 0.43
N GLY A 85 -7.73 27.64 0.02
CA GLY A 85 -8.22 26.49 -0.73
C GLY A 85 -8.80 25.37 0.14
N THR A 86 -8.79 25.51 1.47
CA THR A 86 -9.34 24.52 2.40
C THR A 86 -10.79 24.82 2.74
N ARG A 87 -11.70 23.91 2.38
CA ARG A 87 -13.14 24.07 2.59
C ARG A 87 -13.90 22.76 2.58
N MET A 88 -15.11 22.77 3.12
CA MET A 88 -16.11 21.73 2.86
C MET A 88 -16.36 21.62 1.35
N VAL A 89 -16.56 20.40 0.87
CA VAL A 89 -16.88 20.09 -0.53
C VAL A 89 -18.37 20.30 -0.78
N LYS A 90 -19.20 19.74 0.10
CA LYS A 90 -20.66 19.74 0.05
C LYS A 90 -21.16 19.40 1.45
N ASP A 91 -22.24 20.04 1.86
CA ASP A 91 -23.08 19.63 2.98
C ASP A 91 -24.01 18.53 2.44
N ILE A 92 -23.69 17.25 2.72
CA ILE A 92 -24.45 16.10 2.19
C ILE A 92 -25.75 15.91 2.96
N ILE A 93 -25.74 16.04 4.30
CA ILE A 93 -26.95 16.04 5.13
C ILE A 93 -27.16 17.43 5.75
N PRO A 94 -28.03 18.28 5.17
CA PRO A 94 -28.13 19.69 5.53
C PRO A 94 -28.23 20.01 7.04
N GLY A 95 -27.20 20.69 7.54
CA GLY A 95 -27.10 21.20 8.92
C GLY A 95 -26.23 20.34 9.83
N THR A 96 -26.55 20.29 11.14
CA THR A 96 -25.67 19.69 12.16
C THR A 96 -25.66 18.15 12.21
N ALA A 97 -26.24 17.48 11.21
CA ALA A 97 -26.13 16.04 11.03
C ALA A 97 -24.86 15.73 10.23
N SER A 98 -24.37 14.49 10.31
CA SER A 98 -23.13 14.06 9.65
C SER A 98 -23.42 13.03 8.57
N SER A 99 -22.81 13.16 7.40
CA SER A 99 -22.72 12.08 6.41
C SER A 99 -21.59 11.07 6.70
N ASP A 100 -20.77 11.32 7.73
CA ASP A 100 -19.63 10.49 8.18
C ASP A 100 -18.72 9.93 7.04
N PRO A 101 -18.13 10.80 6.18
CA PRO A 101 -17.35 10.33 5.04
C PRO A 101 -16.15 9.47 5.42
N SER A 102 -16.11 8.24 4.92
CA SER A 102 -15.16 7.23 5.36
C SER A 102 -14.64 6.35 4.22
N TYR A 103 -13.57 5.61 4.50
CA TYR A 103 -12.91 4.71 3.55
C TYR A 103 -12.46 5.37 2.24
N LEU A 104 -12.01 6.63 2.29
CA LEU A 104 -11.61 7.37 1.09
C LEU A 104 -10.57 6.58 0.25
N GLY A 105 -10.80 6.50 -1.06
CA GLY A 105 -9.88 5.91 -2.03
C GLY A 105 -9.79 6.73 -3.31
N ARG A 106 -8.62 6.75 -3.96
CA ARG A 106 -8.41 7.55 -5.18
C ARG A 106 -9.05 6.88 -6.40
N LEU A 107 -9.61 7.70 -7.29
CA LEU A 107 -9.93 7.37 -8.67
C LEU A 107 -9.47 8.52 -9.58
N ASN A 108 -8.22 8.49 -10.05
CA ASN A 108 -7.58 9.55 -10.84
C ASN A 108 -7.66 10.94 -10.16
N ASP A 109 -8.43 11.86 -10.73
CA ASP A 109 -8.68 13.21 -10.24
C ASP A 109 -9.88 13.32 -9.26
N LYS A 110 -10.45 12.16 -8.90
CA LYS A 110 -11.59 12.01 -8.00
C LYS A 110 -11.22 11.19 -6.77
N VAL A 111 -12.07 11.30 -5.74
CA VAL A 111 -12.09 10.40 -4.59
C VAL A 111 -13.41 9.63 -4.58
N LEU A 112 -13.35 8.34 -4.24
CA LEU A 112 -14.47 7.48 -3.89
C LEU A 112 -14.52 7.34 -2.37
N PHE A 113 -15.71 7.29 -1.78
CA PHE A 113 -15.90 7.22 -0.34
C PHE A 113 -17.26 6.62 0.02
N SER A 114 -17.39 6.14 1.25
CA SER A 114 -18.68 5.84 1.89
C SER A 114 -19.24 7.10 2.54
N ALA A 115 -20.53 7.36 2.40
CA ALA A 115 -21.23 8.41 3.15
C ALA A 115 -22.72 8.07 3.35
N TYR A 116 -23.26 8.49 4.49
CA TYR A 116 -24.62 8.28 4.96
C TYR A 116 -25.60 9.35 4.45
N THR A 117 -26.86 8.98 4.22
CA THR A 117 -28.03 9.88 4.32
C THR A 117 -29.22 9.18 4.98
N ASP A 118 -30.18 9.95 5.49
CA ASP A 118 -31.42 9.44 6.08
C ASP A 118 -32.26 8.59 5.09
N GLU A 119 -32.10 8.81 3.78
CA GLU A 119 -32.86 8.11 2.73
C GLU A 119 -32.25 6.78 2.27
N THR A 120 -30.91 6.68 2.22
CA THR A 120 -30.20 5.55 1.58
C THR A 120 -29.20 4.83 2.49
N GLY A 121 -28.96 5.29 3.71
CA GLY A 121 -27.89 4.72 4.54
C GLY A 121 -26.48 5.01 4.01
N TYR A 122 -25.48 4.27 4.48
CA TYR A 122 -24.09 4.37 4.01
C TYR A 122 -23.91 3.76 2.62
N GLU A 123 -23.80 4.62 1.61
CA GLU A 123 -23.72 4.21 0.21
C GLU A 123 -22.46 4.73 -0.50
N THR A 124 -22.33 4.40 -1.80
CA THR A 124 -21.10 4.65 -2.56
C THR A 124 -21.13 6.04 -3.19
N TRP A 125 -20.20 6.93 -2.82
CA TRP A 125 -20.11 8.30 -3.33
C TRP A 125 -18.82 8.57 -4.11
N VAL A 126 -18.88 9.57 -4.98
CA VAL A 126 -17.74 10.13 -5.73
C VAL A 126 -17.66 11.64 -5.55
N SER A 127 -16.44 12.20 -5.58
CA SER A 127 -16.21 13.65 -5.63
C SER A 127 -14.96 14.04 -6.44
N ASP A 128 -15.00 15.17 -7.15
CA ASP A 128 -13.80 15.89 -7.67
C ASP A 128 -13.43 17.14 -6.84
N GLY A 129 -14.05 17.29 -5.68
CA GLY A 129 -13.90 18.45 -4.79
C GLY A 129 -14.76 19.65 -5.17
N THR A 130 -15.75 19.49 -6.05
CA THR A 130 -16.82 20.48 -6.28
C THR A 130 -18.17 19.98 -5.73
N PRO A 131 -19.08 20.86 -5.27
CA PRO A 131 -20.42 20.46 -4.86
C PRO A 131 -21.19 19.72 -5.95
N GLU A 132 -21.05 20.17 -7.21
CA GLU A 132 -21.73 19.62 -8.38
C GLU A 132 -21.17 18.25 -8.77
N GLY A 133 -19.86 18.06 -8.65
CA GLY A 133 -19.16 16.80 -8.89
C GLY A 133 -19.22 15.82 -7.72
N THR A 134 -20.03 16.09 -6.68
CA THR A 134 -20.17 15.25 -5.47
C THR A 134 -21.55 14.62 -5.36
N PHE A 135 -21.65 13.32 -5.63
CA PHE A 135 -22.92 12.59 -5.72
C PHE A 135 -22.76 11.09 -5.41
N MET A 136 -23.86 10.45 -5.01
CA MET A 136 -23.97 9.00 -4.84
C MET A 136 -23.95 8.31 -6.21
N LEU A 137 -23.12 7.29 -6.36
CA LEU A 137 -23.00 6.48 -7.56
C LEU A 137 -24.11 5.41 -7.67
N VAL A 138 -24.45 4.78 -6.56
CA VAL A 138 -25.39 3.66 -6.50
C VAL A 138 -25.87 3.49 -5.05
N ASP A 139 -27.14 3.16 -4.90
CA ASP A 139 -27.72 2.54 -3.70
C ASP A 139 -27.55 1.02 -3.90
N THR A 140 -26.66 0.41 -3.12
CA THR A 140 -26.33 -1.01 -3.23
C THR A 140 -27.23 -1.89 -2.40
N TYR A 141 -27.80 -1.38 -1.30
CA TYR A 141 -28.70 -2.11 -0.41
C TYR A 141 -29.96 -1.31 -0.05
N MET A 142 -31.00 -1.44 -0.88
CA MET A 142 -32.23 -0.64 -0.91
C MET A 142 -33.04 -0.53 0.41
N VAL A 143 -32.69 -1.29 1.44
CA VAL A 143 -33.40 -1.34 2.75
C VAL A 143 -32.46 -1.22 3.95
N GLY A 144 -31.19 -0.84 3.75
CA GLY A 144 -30.20 -0.70 4.82
C GLY A 144 -28.93 -0.01 4.34
N ASP A 145 -27.79 -0.38 4.92
CA ASP A 145 -26.50 0.24 4.61
C ASP A 145 -25.64 -0.63 3.66
N GLY A 146 -25.36 -0.16 2.45
CA GLY A 146 -24.37 -0.73 1.53
C GLY A 146 -22.96 -0.86 2.11
N ASN A 147 -22.59 0.00 3.08
CA ASN A 147 -21.31 -0.02 3.79
C ASN A 147 -20.06 -0.13 2.87
N PRO A 148 -19.98 0.59 1.73
CA PRO A 148 -18.96 0.34 0.73
C PRO A 148 -17.57 0.71 1.23
N LYS A 149 -16.58 -0.13 0.95
CA LYS A 149 -15.23 0.03 1.49
C LYS A 149 -14.17 -0.69 0.66
N GLY A 150 -12.91 -0.34 0.87
CA GLY A 150 -11.78 -0.89 0.12
C GLY A 150 -11.79 -0.44 -1.34
N PHE A 151 -11.88 0.87 -1.58
CA PHE A 151 -11.81 1.44 -2.93
C PHE A 151 -10.36 1.41 -3.45
N TYR A 152 -10.07 0.51 -4.39
CA TYR A 152 -8.73 0.37 -5.00
C TYR A 152 -8.79 0.60 -6.51
N GLN A 153 -8.07 1.62 -6.98
CA GLN A 153 -7.95 1.89 -8.42
C GLN A 153 -7.16 0.78 -9.12
N ILE A 154 -7.86 -0.01 -9.95
CA ILE A 154 -7.33 -1.19 -10.63
C ILE A 154 -6.60 -0.83 -11.94
N ASN A 155 -7.02 0.24 -12.62
CA ASN A 155 -6.48 0.65 -13.91
C ASN A 155 -6.65 2.17 -14.14
N GLU A 156 -6.29 2.68 -15.32
CA GLU A 156 -6.34 4.10 -15.68
C GLU A 156 -7.74 4.74 -15.58
N LYS A 157 -8.82 3.96 -15.45
CA LYS A 157 -10.21 4.45 -15.55
C LYS A 157 -11.15 3.93 -14.46
N GLN A 158 -10.77 2.88 -13.72
CA GLN A 158 -11.70 2.15 -12.85
C GLN A 158 -11.09 1.80 -11.49
N ALA A 159 -11.96 1.70 -10.48
CA ALA A 159 -11.67 1.16 -9.16
C ALA A 159 -12.62 0.03 -8.79
N ILE A 160 -12.13 -0.93 -8.01
CA ILE A 160 -12.95 -1.96 -7.36
C ILE A 160 -13.28 -1.56 -5.92
N PHE A 161 -14.33 -2.15 -5.35
CA PHE A 161 -14.68 -2.02 -3.93
C PHE A 161 -15.52 -3.20 -3.43
N GLY A 162 -15.59 -3.38 -2.12
CA GLY A 162 -16.53 -4.27 -1.45
C GLY A 162 -17.78 -3.51 -1.01
N ALA A 163 -18.98 -4.04 -1.27
CA ALA A 163 -20.24 -3.48 -0.76
C ALA A 163 -21.28 -4.56 -0.46
N THR A 164 -22.13 -4.27 0.53
CA THR A 164 -23.35 -5.00 0.89
C THR A 164 -24.42 -4.79 -0.19
N SER A 165 -25.34 -5.73 -0.34
CA SER A 165 -26.51 -5.62 -1.22
C SER A 165 -27.67 -6.45 -0.69
N ASP A 166 -28.88 -6.28 -1.25
CA ASP A 166 -30.09 -7.03 -0.84
C ASP A 166 -29.84 -8.54 -0.69
N GLU A 167 -29.08 -9.14 -1.63
CA GLU A 167 -28.83 -10.58 -1.65
C GLU A 167 -27.58 -10.98 -0.83
N SER A 168 -26.70 -10.04 -0.46
CA SER A 168 -25.52 -10.32 0.37
C SER A 168 -25.74 -10.05 1.87
N ALA A 169 -26.67 -9.15 2.20
CA ALA A 169 -27.14 -8.92 3.56
C ALA A 169 -27.80 -10.17 4.16
N GLU A 170 -28.60 -10.87 3.34
CA GLU A 170 -29.36 -12.08 3.72
C GLU A 170 -28.59 -13.40 3.49
N TYR A 171 -27.34 -13.34 3.01
CA TYR A 171 -26.59 -14.55 2.62
C TYR A 171 -26.14 -15.40 3.82
N ASP A 172 -25.62 -14.77 4.88
CA ASP A 172 -25.16 -15.43 6.10
C ASP A 172 -25.51 -14.57 7.34
N PRO A 173 -26.78 -14.60 7.79
CA PRO A 173 -27.25 -13.73 8.86
C PRO A 173 -26.62 -14.06 10.23
N ASP A 174 -26.07 -15.26 10.42
CA ASP A 174 -25.41 -15.68 11.67
C ASP A 174 -24.02 -15.03 11.80
N ASN A 175 -23.32 -14.76 10.69
CA ASN A 175 -22.04 -14.05 10.65
C ASN A 175 -22.15 -12.58 10.20
N GLY A 176 -23.37 -12.10 9.91
CA GLY A 176 -23.68 -10.73 9.52
C GLY A 176 -23.59 -10.46 8.02
N ALA A 177 -24.01 -9.25 7.62
CA ALA A 177 -24.13 -8.86 6.22
C ALA A 177 -22.80 -9.01 5.46
N GLN A 178 -22.80 -9.82 4.41
CA GLN A 178 -21.63 -10.06 3.57
C GLN A 178 -21.43 -8.96 2.54
N GLN A 179 -20.22 -8.82 2.03
CA GLN A 179 -19.88 -7.86 0.98
C GLN A 179 -19.31 -8.56 -0.25
N TRP A 180 -19.74 -8.10 -1.41
CA TRP A 180 -19.33 -8.63 -2.71
C TRP A 180 -18.47 -7.65 -3.49
N LEU A 181 -17.86 -8.14 -4.56
CA LEU A 181 -16.97 -7.34 -5.39
C LEU A 181 -17.78 -6.51 -6.39
N TRP A 182 -17.54 -5.20 -6.38
CA TRP A 182 -18.08 -4.22 -7.32
C TRP A 182 -16.94 -3.50 -8.06
N ILE A 183 -17.27 -2.86 -9.19
CA ILE A 183 -16.39 -2.00 -9.98
C ILE A 183 -17.11 -0.69 -10.31
N THR A 184 -16.36 0.41 -10.42
CA THR A 184 -16.85 1.70 -10.89
C THR A 184 -15.80 2.40 -11.76
N ASP A 185 -16.26 3.26 -12.69
CA ASP A 185 -15.46 4.25 -13.41
C ASP A 185 -15.69 5.70 -12.90
N GLY A 186 -16.41 5.86 -11.78
CA GLY A 186 -16.82 7.14 -11.23
C GLY A 186 -18.13 7.68 -11.83
N THR A 187 -18.88 6.87 -12.56
CA THR A 187 -20.24 7.18 -13.06
C THR A 187 -21.28 6.18 -12.53
N VAL A 188 -22.55 6.61 -12.49
CA VAL A 188 -23.68 5.74 -12.10
C VAL A 188 -23.77 4.53 -13.05
N GLU A 189 -23.74 4.77 -14.35
CA GLU A 189 -23.85 3.73 -15.39
C GLU A 189 -22.63 2.80 -15.48
N GLY A 190 -21.48 3.23 -14.97
CA GLY A 190 -20.25 2.44 -14.87
C GLY A 190 -20.12 1.65 -13.58
N THR A 191 -20.95 1.91 -12.57
CA THR A 191 -20.89 1.24 -11.26
C THR A 191 -21.70 -0.05 -11.27
N LYS A 192 -21.04 -1.20 -11.07
CA LYS A 192 -21.59 -2.53 -11.33
C LYS A 192 -21.07 -3.60 -10.39
N PHE A 193 -21.94 -4.54 -10.05
CA PHE A 193 -21.57 -5.80 -9.42
C PHE A 193 -20.65 -6.61 -10.34
N VAL A 194 -19.61 -7.23 -9.77
CA VAL A 194 -18.63 -8.07 -10.48
C VAL A 194 -18.79 -9.54 -10.13
N LYS A 195 -18.76 -9.89 -8.84
CA LYS A 195 -18.76 -11.30 -8.40
C LYS A 195 -19.12 -11.46 -6.92
N LYS A 196 -19.81 -12.57 -6.60
CA LYS A 196 -19.98 -13.04 -5.22
C LYS A 196 -18.71 -13.75 -4.79
N VAL A 197 -18.07 -13.19 -3.78
CA VAL A 197 -16.81 -13.67 -3.19
C VAL A 197 -16.81 -13.14 -1.76
N LYS A 198 -16.40 -13.95 -0.78
CA LYS A 198 -16.33 -13.51 0.62
C LYS A 198 -15.05 -12.72 0.79
N ILE A 199 -15.15 -11.40 0.61
CA ILE A 199 -14.00 -10.51 0.70
C ILE A 199 -13.64 -10.32 2.18
N ASP A 200 -12.42 -10.71 2.58
CA ASP A 200 -11.96 -10.55 3.95
C ASP A 200 -11.60 -9.07 4.25
N ASN A 201 -12.30 -8.49 5.22
CA ASN A 201 -12.06 -7.15 5.77
C ASN A 201 -11.75 -6.04 4.72
N PRO A 202 -12.58 -5.83 3.67
CA PRO A 202 -12.31 -4.79 2.68
C PRO A 202 -12.19 -3.41 3.34
N GLY A 203 -11.13 -2.68 2.97
CA GLY A 203 -10.80 -1.37 3.54
C GLY A 203 -10.37 -1.35 5.01
N LYS A 204 -10.27 -2.48 5.72
CA LYS A 204 -9.90 -2.54 7.14
C LYS A 204 -8.55 -3.21 7.35
N GLU A 205 -7.48 -2.41 7.28
CA GLU A 205 -6.13 -2.87 7.61
C GLU A 205 -5.98 -3.16 9.12
N ASN A 206 -5.75 -4.44 9.44
CA ASN A 206 -5.71 -4.95 10.81
C ASN A 206 -4.35 -4.71 11.51
N THR A 207 -4.02 -5.46 12.56
CA THR A 207 -2.91 -5.35 13.52
C THR A 207 -1.93 -4.16 13.46
N ASN A 208 -0.61 -4.30 13.26
CA ASN A 208 0.16 -5.04 12.25
C ASN A 208 0.05 -4.46 10.83
N LEU A 209 1.14 -4.44 10.07
CA LEU A 209 1.19 -3.92 8.70
C LEU A 209 0.58 -4.92 7.70
N HIS A 210 -0.75 -5.02 7.68
CA HIS A 210 -1.46 -5.91 6.75
C HIS A 210 -1.96 -5.15 5.53
N TYR A 211 -1.54 -5.56 4.33
CA TYR A 211 -2.01 -5.04 3.04
C TYR A 211 -2.98 -6.05 2.40
N PRO A 212 -4.31 -5.98 2.64
CA PRO A 212 -5.25 -6.98 2.15
C PRO A 212 -5.55 -6.90 0.65
N TYR A 213 -5.08 -5.84 -0.03
CA TYR A 213 -5.20 -5.62 -1.48
C TYR A 213 -3.90 -5.04 -2.01
N VAL A 214 -3.49 -5.45 -3.22
CA VAL A 214 -2.48 -4.72 -3.97
C VAL A 214 -2.76 -4.72 -5.47
N ARG A 215 -2.51 -3.58 -6.11
CA ARG A 215 -2.56 -3.45 -7.56
C ARG A 215 -1.25 -3.95 -8.17
N VAL A 216 -1.35 -4.90 -9.10
CA VAL A 216 -0.23 -5.38 -9.93
C VAL A 216 -0.62 -5.20 -11.39
N GLY A 217 -0.01 -4.22 -12.05
CA GLY A 217 -0.39 -3.83 -13.41
C GLY A 217 -1.85 -3.34 -13.45
N ARG A 218 -2.69 -4.00 -14.26
CA ARG A 218 -4.16 -3.78 -14.33
C ARG A 218 -4.98 -4.88 -13.65
N LYS A 219 -4.41 -5.54 -12.65
CA LYS A 219 -5.11 -6.49 -11.77
C LYS A 219 -5.05 -5.98 -10.33
N VAL A 220 -6.00 -6.40 -9.50
CA VAL A 220 -5.85 -6.33 -8.04
C VAL A 220 -5.81 -7.75 -7.48
N PHE A 221 -4.84 -8.02 -6.64
CA PHE A 221 -4.74 -9.21 -5.80
C PHE A 221 -5.30 -8.90 -4.42
N PHE A 222 -6.01 -9.84 -3.81
CA PHE A 222 -6.67 -9.61 -2.53
C PHE A 222 -6.92 -10.92 -1.76
N LYS A 223 -7.15 -10.78 -0.45
CA LYS A 223 -7.60 -11.88 0.41
C LYS A 223 -9.10 -12.13 0.25
N ALA A 224 -9.49 -13.37 -0.01
CA ALA A 224 -10.89 -13.75 0.01
C ALA A 224 -11.09 -15.27 0.16
N ASP A 225 -12.33 -15.64 0.47
CA ASP A 225 -12.82 -17.02 0.49
C ASP A 225 -13.89 -17.22 -0.60
N ASP A 226 -14.09 -18.47 -1.04
CA ASP A 226 -15.18 -18.81 -1.95
C ASP A 226 -16.54 -18.76 -1.24
N ILE A 227 -17.62 -18.71 -2.02
CA ILE A 227 -18.97 -18.66 -1.44
C ILE A 227 -19.40 -20.02 -0.91
N ASP A 228 -19.05 -21.09 -1.63
CA ASP A 228 -19.50 -22.46 -1.37
C ASP A 228 -18.74 -23.17 -0.24
N GLY A 229 -17.64 -22.58 0.24
CA GLY A 229 -16.85 -23.06 1.37
C GLY A 229 -16.03 -24.30 1.03
N THR A 230 -15.20 -24.25 -0.01
CA THR A 230 -14.26 -25.37 -0.29
C THR A 230 -12.83 -25.10 0.16
N THR A 231 -12.48 -23.83 0.35
CA THR A 231 -11.15 -23.39 0.79
C THR A 231 -11.20 -22.61 2.11
N GLY A 232 -10.03 -22.23 2.64
CA GLY A 232 -9.94 -21.11 3.58
C GLY A 232 -9.85 -19.75 2.87
N THR A 233 -9.51 -18.72 3.64
CA THR A 233 -9.15 -17.41 3.07
C THR A 233 -7.79 -17.49 2.37
N GLU A 234 -7.80 -17.27 1.05
CA GLU A 234 -6.71 -17.54 0.13
C GLU A 234 -6.44 -16.35 -0.82
N LEU A 235 -5.49 -16.52 -1.76
CA LEU A 235 -5.13 -15.48 -2.73
C LEU A 235 -6.13 -15.44 -3.89
N TRP A 236 -6.85 -14.33 -4.02
CA TRP A 236 -7.70 -14.04 -5.16
C TRP A 236 -7.10 -12.96 -6.05
N VAL A 237 -7.50 -12.95 -7.31
CA VAL A 237 -7.16 -11.92 -8.28
C VAL A 237 -8.42 -11.46 -9.02
N THR A 238 -8.46 -10.19 -9.42
CA THR A 238 -9.47 -9.64 -10.33
C THR A 238 -8.83 -8.73 -11.38
N ASP A 239 -9.38 -8.75 -12.59
CA ASP A 239 -9.16 -7.74 -13.65
C ASP A 239 -10.32 -6.74 -13.79
N GLY A 240 -11.30 -6.80 -12.87
CA GLY A 240 -12.55 -6.04 -12.93
C GLY A 240 -13.70 -6.74 -13.65
N THR A 241 -13.50 -7.96 -14.16
CA THR A 241 -14.56 -8.78 -14.79
C THR A 241 -14.89 -10.01 -13.95
N GLU A 242 -16.13 -10.52 -14.06
CA GLU A 242 -16.56 -11.75 -13.37
C GLU A 242 -15.67 -12.95 -13.72
N THR A 243 -15.29 -13.08 -15.01
CA THR A 243 -14.43 -14.17 -15.50
C THR A 243 -12.97 -14.03 -15.10
N GLY A 244 -12.48 -12.81 -14.96
CA GLY A 244 -11.11 -12.53 -14.49
C GLY A 244 -11.00 -12.42 -12.97
N THR A 245 -12.10 -12.66 -12.24
CA THR A 245 -12.13 -12.72 -10.76
C THR A 245 -12.15 -14.17 -10.29
N TYR A 246 -11.07 -14.67 -9.69
CA TYR A 246 -10.95 -16.07 -9.25
C TYR A 246 -9.90 -16.30 -8.15
N LEU A 247 -10.09 -17.40 -7.40
CA LEU A 247 -9.08 -17.99 -6.53
C LEU A 247 -7.88 -18.43 -7.37
N VAL A 248 -6.69 -17.93 -7.04
CA VAL A 248 -5.46 -18.22 -7.77
C VAL A 248 -4.94 -19.63 -7.45
N MET A 249 -4.89 -19.96 -6.16
CA MET A 249 -4.42 -21.22 -5.61
C MET A 249 -4.95 -21.37 -4.18
N ASP A 250 -5.43 -22.56 -3.85
CA ASP A 250 -5.54 -23.04 -2.46
C ASP A 250 -4.12 -23.39 -1.99
N ILE A 251 -3.53 -22.54 -1.14
CA ILE A 251 -2.11 -22.65 -0.74
C ILE A 251 -1.97 -23.61 0.46
N ASN A 252 -2.95 -23.63 1.35
CA ASN A 252 -2.93 -24.41 2.57
C ASN A 252 -3.95 -25.56 2.52
N GLU A 253 -3.59 -26.63 1.78
CA GLU A 253 -4.43 -27.83 1.55
C GLU A 253 -4.78 -28.63 2.85
N GLU A 254 -4.44 -28.15 4.04
CA GLU A 254 -4.74 -28.81 5.32
C GLU A 254 -6.24 -28.74 5.68
N PRO A 255 -6.88 -29.86 6.08
CA PRO A 255 -8.29 -29.86 6.47
C PRO A 255 -8.62 -28.93 7.66
N ASN A 256 -9.72 -28.21 7.54
CA ASN A 256 -10.27 -27.40 8.62
C ASN A 256 -10.96 -28.29 9.67
N THR A 257 -10.45 -28.29 10.91
CA THR A 257 -10.99 -29.12 11.99
C THR A 257 -12.38 -28.70 12.47
N ASN A 258 -12.83 -27.50 12.09
CA ASN A 258 -14.12 -26.93 12.50
C ASN A 258 -15.18 -27.06 11.39
N HIS A 259 -14.77 -27.25 10.13
CA HIS A 259 -15.66 -27.33 8.95
C HIS A 259 -15.26 -28.49 8.04
N GLU A 260 -16.04 -29.58 8.06
CA GLU A 260 -15.75 -30.80 7.28
C GLU A 260 -15.82 -30.52 5.77
N GLY A 261 -14.74 -30.83 5.04
CA GLY A 261 -14.63 -30.64 3.59
C GLY A 261 -13.97 -29.33 3.15
N TYR A 262 -13.56 -28.47 4.09
CA TYR A 262 -12.93 -27.18 3.87
C TYR A 262 -11.42 -27.28 4.12
N THR A 263 -10.61 -26.50 3.42
CA THR A 263 -9.20 -26.27 3.82
C THR A 263 -9.08 -25.11 4.83
N ARG A 264 -7.88 -24.91 5.39
CA ARG A 264 -7.60 -23.85 6.36
C ARG A 264 -7.01 -22.64 5.64
N ASP A 265 -7.24 -21.43 6.17
CA ASP A 265 -6.60 -20.21 5.65
C ASP A 265 -5.08 -20.40 5.53
N SER A 266 -4.49 -20.07 4.38
CA SER A 266 -3.04 -19.88 4.24
C SER A 266 -2.52 -18.60 4.95
N ALA A 267 -3.39 -17.91 5.69
CA ALA A 267 -3.04 -16.78 6.56
C ALA A 267 -2.27 -15.67 5.83
N ILE A 268 -2.64 -15.43 4.56
CA ILE A 268 -1.95 -14.48 3.67
C ILE A 268 -1.87 -13.09 4.27
N ASP A 269 -0.70 -12.48 4.15
CA ASP A 269 -0.46 -11.09 4.50
C ASP A 269 0.64 -10.44 3.62
N ASN A 270 0.90 -9.14 3.82
CA ASN A 270 1.99 -8.40 3.18
C ASN A 270 1.97 -8.39 1.64
N LEU A 271 0.78 -8.26 1.01
CA LEU A 271 0.68 -8.16 -0.45
C LEU A 271 1.36 -6.89 -0.97
N GLU A 272 2.34 -7.04 -1.86
CA GLU A 272 3.10 -5.92 -2.45
C GLU A 272 3.36 -6.10 -3.96
N ASN A 273 3.48 -5.00 -4.70
CA ASN A 273 3.60 -4.98 -6.15
C ASN A 273 5.05 -5.17 -6.61
N TYR A 274 5.35 -6.34 -7.19
CA TYR A 274 6.62 -6.58 -7.85
C TYR A 274 6.53 -6.23 -9.35
N GLN A 275 6.99 -5.01 -9.67
CA GLN A 275 7.22 -4.51 -11.03
C GLN A 275 6.00 -4.55 -11.98
N ASN A 276 4.76 -4.49 -11.45
CA ASN A 276 3.51 -4.69 -12.19
C ASN A 276 3.35 -6.08 -12.86
N GLU A 277 4.25 -7.03 -12.63
CA GLU A 277 4.18 -8.37 -13.23
C GLU A 277 3.76 -9.43 -12.22
N ARG A 278 4.09 -9.27 -10.94
CA ARG A 278 3.83 -10.24 -9.88
C ARG A 278 3.41 -9.55 -8.58
N VAL A 279 2.65 -10.25 -7.76
CA VAL A 279 2.49 -9.93 -6.33
C VAL A 279 3.58 -10.67 -5.53
N PHE A 280 4.13 -10.00 -4.53
CA PHE A 280 4.84 -10.61 -3.39
C PHE A 280 3.87 -10.66 -2.21
N PHE A 281 3.92 -11.70 -1.39
CA PHE A 281 3.13 -11.83 -0.17
C PHE A 281 3.80 -12.83 0.78
N ASN A 282 3.33 -12.95 2.03
CA ASN A 282 3.63 -14.11 2.86
C ASN A 282 2.43 -15.08 2.90
N ALA A 283 2.70 -16.36 3.08
CA ALA A 283 1.66 -17.36 3.31
C ALA A 283 2.20 -18.54 4.14
N TRP A 284 1.30 -19.12 4.93
CA TRP A 284 1.54 -20.24 5.83
C TRP A 284 1.24 -21.58 5.16
N THR A 285 2.15 -22.54 5.34
CA THR A 285 1.86 -23.97 5.16
C THR A 285 2.31 -24.76 6.38
N MET A 286 1.78 -25.98 6.56
CA MET A 286 2.25 -26.86 7.64
C MET A 286 3.74 -27.21 7.50
N ALA A 287 4.27 -27.27 6.27
CA ALA A 287 5.63 -27.71 5.99
C ALA A 287 6.70 -26.66 6.35
N SER A 288 6.40 -25.37 6.13
CA SER A 288 7.37 -24.27 6.21
C SER A 288 6.97 -23.12 7.14
N GLY A 289 5.74 -23.12 7.67
CA GLY A 289 5.21 -21.96 8.36
C GLY A 289 4.99 -20.76 7.42
N GLN A 290 5.00 -19.55 7.98
CA GLN A 290 4.86 -18.27 7.26
C GLN A 290 6.15 -17.89 6.52
N GLU A 291 6.12 -17.99 5.20
CA GLU A 291 7.28 -17.80 4.33
C GLU A 291 6.99 -16.81 3.18
N PRO A 292 7.98 -16.35 2.39
CA PRO A 292 7.74 -15.43 1.28
C PRO A 292 7.25 -16.20 0.04
N TRP A 293 6.18 -15.69 -0.59
CA TRP A 293 5.50 -16.24 -1.77
C TRP A 293 5.37 -15.20 -2.87
N THR A 294 5.06 -15.66 -4.08
CA THR A 294 4.76 -14.81 -5.23
C THR A 294 3.70 -15.41 -6.14
N SER A 295 3.00 -14.56 -6.91
CA SER A 295 2.07 -14.97 -7.96
C SER A 295 2.05 -13.97 -9.14
N ASP A 296 1.81 -14.45 -10.36
CA ASP A 296 1.40 -13.62 -11.53
C ASP A 296 -0.12 -13.65 -11.79
N GLY A 297 -0.86 -14.33 -10.90
CA GLY A 297 -2.29 -14.58 -11.01
C GLY A 297 -2.66 -15.91 -11.65
N THR A 298 -1.68 -16.77 -11.99
CA THR A 298 -1.94 -18.15 -12.43
C THR A 298 -1.53 -19.16 -11.36
N LYS A 299 -2.12 -20.36 -11.37
CA LYS A 299 -1.74 -21.43 -10.42
C LYS A 299 -0.29 -21.87 -10.65
N GLU A 300 0.11 -22.05 -11.91
CA GLU A 300 1.48 -22.43 -12.29
C GLU A 300 2.52 -21.36 -11.92
N GLY A 301 2.11 -20.09 -11.98
CA GLY A 301 2.91 -18.94 -11.59
C GLY A 301 2.87 -18.61 -10.11
N THR A 302 2.23 -19.41 -9.25
CA THR A 302 2.14 -19.17 -7.80
C THR A 302 3.01 -20.15 -7.02
N TYR A 303 3.92 -19.66 -6.17
CA TYR A 303 4.83 -20.51 -5.40
C TYR A 303 5.50 -19.80 -4.23
N GLN A 304 5.89 -20.59 -3.22
CA GLN A 304 6.86 -20.19 -2.20
C GLN A 304 8.21 -19.87 -2.87
N ILE A 305 8.72 -18.68 -2.60
CA ILE A 305 9.99 -18.17 -3.13
C ILE A 305 11.15 -18.93 -2.48
N TYR A 306 11.20 -18.95 -1.16
CA TYR A 306 12.29 -19.51 -0.36
C TYR A 306 11.74 -20.02 0.98
N ASP A 307 12.48 -20.90 1.65
CA ASP A 307 12.21 -21.35 3.01
C ASP A 307 13.27 -20.72 3.93
N THR A 308 12.95 -19.54 4.47
CA THR A 308 13.87 -18.69 5.21
C THR A 308 14.16 -19.25 6.60
N ASN A 309 13.24 -20.04 7.18
CA ASN A 309 13.44 -20.77 8.43
C ASN A 309 13.12 -22.27 8.27
N PRO A 310 14.03 -23.09 7.71
CA PRO A 310 13.82 -24.51 7.43
C PRO A 310 13.80 -25.42 8.68
N SER A 311 13.52 -24.85 9.85
CA SER A 311 13.39 -25.59 11.11
C SER A 311 11.93 -25.96 11.38
N VAL A 312 11.72 -27.09 12.05
CA VAL A 312 10.38 -27.55 12.46
C VAL A 312 10.27 -27.54 13.98
N ASN A 313 9.08 -27.22 14.48
CA ASN A 313 8.75 -27.36 15.89
C ASN A 313 8.76 -28.86 16.29
N PRO A 314 9.58 -29.28 17.27
CA PRO A 314 9.76 -30.68 17.61
C PRO A 314 8.55 -31.33 18.29
N ASP A 315 7.62 -30.54 18.86
CA ASP A 315 6.46 -31.05 19.61
C ASP A 315 5.28 -31.39 18.70
N ASN A 316 5.17 -30.75 17.53
CA ASN A 316 4.04 -30.92 16.61
C ASN A 316 4.42 -31.12 15.12
N GLY A 317 5.70 -30.98 14.76
CA GLY A 317 6.21 -31.19 13.40
C GLY A 317 5.91 -30.06 12.40
N ILE A 318 5.35 -28.94 12.84
CA ILE A 318 5.00 -27.79 11.99
C ILE A 318 6.26 -26.97 11.67
N GLY A 319 6.40 -26.52 10.42
CA GLY A 319 7.46 -25.58 10.00
C GLY A 319 7.39 -24.25 10.74
N ASN A 320 8.54 -23.75 11.19
CA ASN A 320 8.64 -22.43 11.80
C ASN A 320 8.74 -21.38 10.70
N GLY A 321 7.86 -20.37 10.68
CA GLY A 321 7.95 -19.31 9.67
C GLY A 321 9.12 -18.36 9.92
N GLY A 322 9.68 -17.80 8.86
CA GLY A 322 10.74 -16.80 8.90
C GLY A 322 10.30 -15.36 9.13
N GLY A 323 9.08 -15.15 9.63
CA GLY A 323 8.61 -13.84 10.12
C GLY A 323 8.60 -12.73 9.07
N VAL A 324 8.37 -13.11 7.80
CA VAL A 324 8.28 -12.18 6.66
C VAL A 324 7.28 -11.08 6.95
N PHE A 325 7.77 -9.85 7.06
CA PHE A 325 6.96 -8.71 7.47
C PHE A 325 7.41 -7.41 6.79
N GLY A 326 6.44 -6.57 6.44
CA GLY A 326 6.67 -5.19 6.03
C GLY A 326 7.58 -5.06 4.79
N PRO A 327 7.13 -5.53 3.62
CA PRO A 327 7.84 -5.34 2.37
C PRO A 327 7.89 -3.88 1.94
N SER A 328 8.98 -3.52 1.27
CA SER A 328 9.17 -2.22 0.64
C SER A 328 8.16 -2.03 -0.49
N SER A 329 7.41 -0.93 -0.43
CA SER A 329 6.43 -0.56 -1.46
C SER A 329 7.08 -0.10 -2.78
N GLU A 330 8.41 -0.11 -2.83
CA GLU A 330 9.24 0.18 -3.99
C GLU A 330 10.25 -0.97 -4.22
N VAL A 331 10.54 -1.26 -5.50
CA VAL A 331 11.54 -2.27 -5.88
C VAL A 331 12.92 -1.61 -6.00
N TYR A 332 13.80 -1.84 -5.03
CA TYR A 332 15.17 -1.33 -5.05
C TYR A 332 16.15 -2.37 -5.56
N LYS A 333 16.99 -1.99 -6.55
CA LYS A 333 17.98 -2.87 -7.23
C LYS A 333 17.40 -4.17 -7.78
N GLY A 334 16.12 -4.16 -8.18
CA GLY A 334 15.41 -5.34 -8.70
C GLY A 334 14.96 -6.33 -7.61
N ARG A 335 14.82 -5.87 -6.37
CA ARG A 335 14.33 -6.66 -5.23
C ARG A 335 13.29 -5.89 -4.42
N ILE A 336 12.34 -6.62 -3.84
CA ILE A 336 11.57 -6.14 -2.67
C ILE A 336 12.39 -6.47 -1.43
N TRP A 337 12.45 -5.54 -0.48
CA TRP A 337 13.18 -5.66 0.78
C TRP A 337 12.19 -5.72 1.94
N PHE A 338 12.44 -6.57 2.92
CA PHE A 338 11.49 -6.90 3.99
C PHE A 338 12.24 -7.38 5.24
N ARG A 339 11.54 -7.49 6.38
CA ARG A 339 12.05 -8.23 7.53
C ARG A 339 12.02 -9.71 7.26
N GLY A 340 13.16 -10.38 7.23
CA GLY A 340 13.25 -11.82 6.99
C GLY A 340 14.21 -12.51 7.96
N TYR A 341 13.89 -13.74 8.35
CA TYR A 341 14.77 -14.55 9.18
C TYR A 341 15.96 -15.10 8.40
N SER A 342 17.06 -15.34 9.10
CA SER A 342 18.15 -16.23 8.69
C SER A 342 18.62 -17.07 9.89
N PRO A 343 19.01 -18.35 9.71
CA PRO A 343 19.53 -19.16 10.80
C PRO A 343 20.81 -18.59 11.44
N GLU A 344 21.59 -17.80 10.69
CA GLU A 344 22.83 -17.20 11.18
C GLU A 344 22.61 -15.85 11.89
N GLY A 345 21.76 -14.98 11.34
CA GLY A 345 21.61 -13.59 11.77
C GLY A 345 20.30 -13.22 12.47
N GLY A 346 19.27 -14.08 12.47
CA GLY A 346 17.95 -13.72 13.01
C GLY A 346 17.11 -12.89 12.03
N TYR A 347 16.20 -12.06 12.55
CA TYR A 347 15.28 -11.19 11.79
C TYR A 347 15.96 -9.90 11.33
N GLU A 348 16.50 -9.96 10.11
CA GLU A 348 17.37 -8.97 9.50
C GLU A 348 16.78 -8.42 8.17
N LEU A 349 17.54 -7.61 7.44
CA LEU A 349 17.11 -7.06 6.14
C LEU A 349 17.16 -8.14 5.06
N GLY A 350 16.02 -8.79 4.84
CA GLY A 350 15.80 -9.76 3.77
C GLY A 350 15.41 -9.11 2.45
N GLY A 351 15.63 -9.79 1.33
CA GLY A 351 15.18 -9.31 0.02
C GLY A 351 15.16 -10.36 -1.09
N THR A 352 14.20 -10.22 -2.02
CA THR A 352 13.97 -11.18 -3.11
C THR A 352 13.62 -10.49 -4.43
N ASN A 353 13.99 -11.12 -5.55
CA ASN A 353 13.54 -10.77 -6.91
C ASN A 353 12.30 -11.59 -7.37
N CYS A 354 11.61 -12.23 -6.41
CA CYS A 354 10.44 -13.10 -6.62
C CYS A 354 10.68 -14.29 -7.56
N GLN A 355 11.93 -14.73 -7.75
CA GLN A 355 12.25 -16.00 -8.42
C GLN A 355 12.40 -17.13 -7.41
N LYS A 356 12.04 -18.35 -7.82
CA LYS A 356 12.13 -19.53 -6.95
C LYS A 356 13.58 -19.82 -6.53
N GLY A 357 13.81 -19.90 -5.22
CA GLY A 357 15.12 -20.09 -4.60
C GLY A 357 15.90 -18.80 -4.33
N ASP A 358 15.35 -17.62 -4.63
CA ASP A 358 16.05 -16.34 -4.47
C ASP A 358 15.72 -15.67 -3.12
N TYR A 359 16.71 -15.64 -2.23
CA TYR A 359 16.68 -14.89 -0.99
C TYR A 359 18.09 -14.32 -0.70
N GLN A 360 18.14 -13.05 -0.34
CA GLN A 360 19.32 -12.38 0.21
C GLN A 360 18.97 -11.87 1.60
N TYR A 361 19.94 -11.85 2.51
CA TYR A 361 19.84 -11.14 3.78
C TYR A 361 21.10 -10.32 4.04
N TYR A 362 20.94 -9.23 4.77
CA TYR A 362 22.04 -8.38 5.24
C TYR A 362 21.92 -8.25 6.75
N ASP A 363 22.87 -8.87 7.46
CA ASP A 363 23.03 -8.72 8.90
C ASP A 363 23.36 -7.26 9.23
N ILE A 364 22.47 -6.60 9.96
CA ILE A 364 22.66 -5.25 10.48
C ILE A 364 23.55 -5.31 11.73
N TRP A 365 23.55 -6.45 12.45
CA TRP A 365 24.26 -6.66 13.71
C TRP A 365 25.77 -6.86 13.53
N ASN A 366 26.53 -5.77 13.62
CA ASN A 366 27.97 -5.82 13.37
C ASN A 366 28.79 -6.48 14.51
N VAL A 367 28.16 -6.88 15.63
CA VAL A 367 28.83 -7.44 16.82
C VAL A 367 28.54 -8.95 16.97
N ASN A 368 29.12 -9.73 16.05
CA ASN A 368 29.06 -11.19 15.95
C ASN A 368 27.64 -11.76 15.68
N PRO A 369 27.36 -12.25 14.45
CA PRO A 369 26.03 -12.75 14.06
C PRO A 369 25.52 -13.83 15.00
N SER A 370 24.25 -13.71 15.40
CA SER A 370 23.50 -14.75 16.11
C SER A 370 22.01 -14.49 16.04
N ALA A 371 21.21 -15.54 15.85
CA ALA A 371 19.74 -15.45 15.79
C ALA A 371 19.04 -14.93 17.07
N ASP A 372 19.77 -14.77 18.17
CA ASP A 372 19.26 -14.17 19.42
C ASP A 372 19.17 -12.63 19.36
N HIS A 373 19.89 -11.99 18.42
CA HIS A 373 19.92 -10.54 18.22
C HIS A 373 19.22 -10.22 16.90
N ASN A 374 18.22 -9.34 16.95
CA ASN A 374 17.31 -9.09 15.83
C ASN A 374 17.21 -7.59 15.57
N SER A 375 17.50 -7.15 14.35
CA SER A 375 17.42 -5.73 13.99
C SER A 375 16.01 -5.25 13.66
N PHE A 376 15.07 -6.17 13.40
CA PHE A 376 13.66 -5.86 13.13
C PHE A 376 13.47 -4.71 12.13
N PRO A 377 14.05 -4.76 10.92
CA PRO A 377 13.81 -3.71 9.93
C PRO A 377 12.32 -3.60 9.62
N ASP A 378 11.86 -2.37 9.45
CA ASP A 378 10.52 -2.00 8.99
C ASP A 378 10.59 -1.62 7.50
N PRO A 379 9.45 -1.57 6.78
CA PRO A 379 9.42 -1.12 5.39
C PRO A 379 9.86 0.33 5.26
N GLY A 380 10.56 0.63 4.16
CA GLY A 380 11.12 1.92 3.85
C GLY A 380 10.94 2.32 2.38
N CYS A 381 11.66 3.35 1.95
CA CYS A 381 11.55 3.95 0.62
C CYS A 381 12.94 4.22 0.00
N VAL A 382 13.01 4.44 -1.32
CA VAL A 382 14.24 4.87 -1.99
C VAL A 382 14.38 6.39 -1.91
N PHE A 383 15.48 6.85 -1.31
CA PHE A 383 15.82 8.27 -1.27
C PHE A 383 17.33 8.47 -1.50
N ASP A 384 17.69 9.53 -2.23
CA ASP A 384 19.09 9.89 -2.54
C ASP A 384 19.96 8.72 -3.10
N GLY A 385 19.32 7.84 -3.88
CA GLY A 385 19.94 6.68 -4.54
C GLY A 385 20.11 5.42 -3.67
N VAL A 386 19.66 5.45 -2.41
CA VAL A 386 19.73 4.34 -1.45
C VAL A 386 18.34 3.94 -0.95
N TYR A 387 18.16 2.70 -0.51
CA TYR A 387 16.98 2.30 0.25
C TYR A 387 17.15 2.76 1.70
N MET A 388 16.17 3.47 2.24
CA MET A 388 16.17 3.99 3.60
C MET A 388 15.01 3.42 4.41
N PHE A 389 15.29 2.92 5.60
CA PHE A 389 14.33 2.16 6.39
C PHE A 389 14.59 2.31 7.90
N CYS A 390 13.57 2.06 8.70
CA CYS A 390 13.68 1.97 10.17
C CYS A 390 14.26 0.62 10.57
N ALA A 391 15.25 0.56 11.45
CA ALA A 391 15.76 -0.69 12.04
C ALA A 391 16.49 -0.42 13.36
N ALA A 392 16.69 -1.46 14.16
CA ALA A 392 17.46 -1.41 15.39
C ALA A 392 18.83 -2.07 15.25
N HIS A 393 19.83 -1.50 15.92
CA HIS A 393 21.10 -2.18 16.23
C HIS A 393 21.17 -2.43 17.74
N GLY A 394 20.05 -2.88 18.33
CA GLY A 394 20.00 -3.40 19.68
C GLY A 394 19.26 -2.56 20.71
N PHE A 395 18.92 -3.22 21.81
CA PHE A 395 18.14 -2.65 22.90
C PHE A 395 18.79 -2.83 24.28
N ASP A 396 19.99 -3.42 24.36
CA ASP A 396 20.74 -3.60 25.61
C ASP A 396 21.52 -2.32 25.98
N ALA A 397 21.33 -1.83 27.20
CA ALA A 397 22.03 -0.67 27.77
C ALA A 397 23.52 -0.91 28.05
N ALA A 398 23.93 -2.16 28.20
CA ALA A 398 25.30 -2.50 28.54
C ALA A 398 26.24 -2.52 27.31
N VAL A 399 25.69 -2.52 26.09
CA VAL A 399 26.44 -2.61 24.84
C VAL A 399 26.65 -1.21 24.25
N PRO A 400 27.90 -0.73 24.12
CA PRO A 400 28.20 0.50 23.39
C PRO A 400 27.79 0.37 21.92
N ASP A 401 27.37 1.47 21.31
CA ASP A 401 26.96 1.52 19.90
C ASP A 401 25.73 0.63 19.58
N ASN A 402 24.91 0.32 20.60
CA ASN A 402 23.51 -0.05 20.38
C ASN A 402 22.70 1.20 20.03
N TYR A 403 21.82 1.06 19.05
CA TYR A 403 20.94 2.11 18.57
C TYR A 403 19.51 1.56 18.44
N GLY A 404 18.51 2.34 18.86
CA GLY A 404 17.10 1.98 18.76
C GLY A 404 16.58 1.94 17.32
N GLY A 405 15.27 2.14 17.13
CA GLY A 405 14.58 2.06 15.83
C GLY A 405 14.90 3.19 14.82
N GLU A 406 16.17 3.57 14.70
CA GLU A 406 16.71 4.69 13.95
C GLU A 406 16.55 4.56 12.43
N LEU A 407 16.96 5.61 11.69
CA LEU A 407 17.04 5.59 10.22
C LEU A 407 18.32 4.91 9.71
N TRP A 408 18.17 3.88 8.88
CA TRP A 408 19.25 3.16 8.21
C TRP A 408 19.23 3.37 6.71
N CYS A 409 20.39 3.19 6.08
CA CYS A 409 20.60 3.28 4.64
C CYS A 409 21.16 1.95 4.10
N PHE A 410 20.77 1.60 2.87
CA PHE A 410 21.26 0.44 2.13
C PHE A 410 21.44 0.75 0.65
N ASP A 411 22.64 0.48 0.09
CA ASP A 411 23.00 0.81 -1.30
C ASP A 411 22.88 -0.36 -2.29
N GLY A 412 22.54 -1.56 -1.80
CA GLY A 412 22.56 -2.82 -2.54
C GLY A 412 23.70 -3.77 -2.13
N GLU A 413 24.71 -3.28 -1.39
CA GLU A 413 25.88 -4.05 -0.95
C GLU A 413 26.15 -3.91 0.56
N LYS A 414 25.86 -2.75 1.15
CA LYS A 414 26.13 -2.42 2.56
C LYS A 414 24.94 -1.75 3.23
N VAL A 415 24.68 -2.12 4.49
CA VAL A 415 23.81 -1.39 5.43
C VAL A 415 24.64 -0.45 6.34
N TRP A 416 24.13 0.75 6.65
CA TRP A 416 24.73 1.64 7.67
C TRP A 416 23.69 2.58 8.30
N LEU A 417 23.94 2.99 9.55
CA LEU A 417 23.12 3.98 10.27
C LEU A 417 23.24 5.34 9.57
N GLN A 418 22.12 6.01 9.30
CA GLN A 418 22.10 7.31 8.63
C GLN A 418 22.60 8.41 9.58
N ASN A 419 22.00 8.46 10.78
CA ASN A 419 22.39 9.34 11.88
C ASN A 419 21.99 8.67 13.20
N ASP A 420 22.83 8.78 14.22
CA ASP A 420 22.50 8.41 15.60
C ASP A 420 21.77 9.61 16.25
N PHE A 421 20.45 9.52 16.40
CA PHE A 421 19.66 10.58 17.04
C PHE A 421 19.51 10.38 18.54
N CYS A 422 19.28 9.13 18.95
CA CYS A 422 18.98 8.70 20.30
C CYS A 422 20.11 7.81 20.88
N PRO A 423 21.33 8.36 21.13
CA PRO A 423 22.50 7.58 21.51
C PRO A 423 22.31 6.77 22.80
N GLY A 424 22.41 5.44 22.70
CA GLY A 424 22.26 4.49 23.81
C GLY A 424 20.99 3.65 23.68
N THR A 425 20.28 3.39 24.78
CA THR A 425 19.01 2.61 24.75
C THR A 425 17.77 3.41 24.36
N GLN A 426 17.96 4.61 23.87
CA GLN A 426 16.85 5.41 23.40
C GLN A 426 16.48 4.92 22.00
N CYS A 427 15.27 5.25 21.57
CA CYS A 427 14.80 4.86 20.25
C CYS A 427 14.04 6.03 19.64
N ASP A 428 14.44 6.40 18.44
CA ASP A 428 13.68 7.26 17.55
C ASP A 428 13.04 6.41 16.46
N TRP A 429 11.86 5.86 16.77
CA TRP A 429 11.14 4.99 15.83
C TRP A 429 10.69 5.77 14.61
N VAL A 430 11.40 5.57 13.50
CA VAL A 430 11.09 6.20 12.21
C VAL A 430 9.84 5.56 11.59
N LYS A 431 8.82 6.37 11.27
CA LYS A 431 7.52 5.91 10.72
C LYS A 431 7.01 6.81 9.60
N GLU A 432 6.20 6.24 8.69
CA GLU A 432 5.51 6.97 7.61
C GLU A 432 6.43 7.72 6.65
N GLN A 433 7.58 7.11 6.32
CA GLN A 433 8.56 7.67 5.39
C GLN A 433 7.92 8.10 4.07
N THR A 434 8.04 9.38 3.72
CA THR A 434 7.41 10.00 2.55
C THR A 434 8.40 10.96 1.90
N VAL A 435 8.65 10.81 0.59
CA VAL A 435 9.49 11.75 -0.18
C VAL A 435 8.62 12.82 -0.84
N ALA A 436 9.02 14.09 -0.72
CA ALA A 436 8.36 15.23 -1.35
C ALA A 436 9.31 16.45 -1.46
N GLY A 437 9.18 17.26 -2.51
CA GLY A 437 9.88 18.54 -2.62
C GLY A 437 11.42 18.42 -2.65
N GLY A 438 11.94 17.24 -3.00
CA GLY A 438 13.35 16.86 -3.04
C GLY A 438 13.91 16.24 -1.76
N SER A 439 13.10 16.06 -0.72
CA SER A 439 13.52 15.61 0.62
C SER A 439 12.69 14.43 1.13
N LEU A 440 13.30 13.60 1.98
CA LEU A 440 12.62 12.57 2.75
C LEU A 440 12.04 13.18 4.03
N TYR A 441 10.85 12.73 4.43
CA TYR A 441 10.20 13.08 5.68
C TYR A 441 9.70 11.83 6.41
N TRP A 442 9.58 11.91 7.73
CA TRP A 442 8.95 10.88 8.54
C TRP A 442 8.32 11.47 9.80
N TYR A 443 7.39 10.74 10.39
CA TYR A 443 7.05 10.93 11.79
C TYR A 443 8.09 10.20 12.64
N ASN A 444 8.73 10.95 13.53
CA ASN A 444 9.66 10.43 14.52
C ASN A 444 8.90 10.13 15.82
N GLU A 445 8.89 8.87 16.25
CA GLU A 445 8.36 8.48 17.56
C GLU A 445 9.50 8.26 18.56
N ALA A 446 9.76 9.30 19.34
CA ALA A 446 10.89 9.37 20.26
C ALA A 446 10.54 8.85 21.65
N ASN A 447 11.43 8.03 22.21
CA ASN A 447 11.39 7.63 23.61
C ASN A 447 12.15 8.60 24.54
N ASP A 448 12.97 9.53 24.02
CA ASP A 448 13.60 10.60 24.81
C ASP A 448 13.19 12.02 24.36
N ILE A 449 12.03 12.45 24.86
CA ILE A 449 11.51 13.80 24.69
C ILE A 449 12.36 14.84 25.46
N ALA A 450 13.11 14.44 26.50
CA ALA A 450 13.75 15.37 27.43
C ALA A 450 15.01 16.05 26.86
N ASN A 451 15.70 15.41 25.90
CA ASN A 451 16.89 15.96 25.25
C ASN A 451 16.62 16.69 23.92
N GLY A 452 15.35 16.90 23.55
CA GLY A 452 14.96 17.73 22.40
C GLY A 452 14.71 16.96 21.11
N PHE A 453 14.92 15.64 21.09
CA PHE A 453 14.56 14.75 19.98
C PHE A 453 13.07 14.36 19.99
N GLY A 454 12.18 15.25 20.44
CA GLY A 454 10.77 14.94 20.69
C GLY A 454 9.97 14.48 19.46
N SER A 455 8.83 13.85 19.72
CA SER A 455 7.97 13.27 18.67
C SER A 455 7.36 14.33 17.75
N GLY A 456 7.60 14.22 16.44
CA GLY A 456 7.23 15.25 15.47
C GLY A 456 7.61 14.90 14.02
N LEU A 457 7.49 15.89 13.13
CA LEU A 457 7.89 15.76 11.72
C LEU A 457 9.40 16.02 11.58
N TYR A 458 10.10 15.10 10.94
CA TYR A 458 11.54 15.21 10.66
C TYR A 458 11.75 15.23 9.13
N ARG A 459 12.85 15.85 8.69
CA ARG A 459 13.24 15.95 7.27
C ARG A 459 14.71 15.62 7.05
N LEU A 460 15.00 14.93 5.95
CA LEU A 460 16.34 14.72 5.44
C LEU A 460 16.48 15.16 3.97
N ASP A 461 17.39 16.10 3.71
CA ASP A 461 17.65 16.62 2.36
C ASP A 461 18.63 15.74 1.55
N SER A 462 19.46 14.91 2.18
CA SER A 462 20.41 14.00 1.52
C SER A 462 20.88 12.95 2.51
N LYS A 463 21.20 11.73 2.06
CA LYS A 463 21.65 10.64 2.95
C LYS A 463 22.89 10.99 3.79
N ASP A 464 23.72 11.91 3.32
CA ASP A 464 25.01 12.28 3.93
C ASP A 464 24.94 13.51 4.87
N VAL A 465 23.75 14.03 5.20
CA VAL A 465 23.60 15.19 6.12
C VAL A 465 22.82 14.83 7.38
N ILE A 466 23.04 15.58 8.47
CA ILE A 466 22.26 15.45 9.70
C ILE A 466 20.81 15.87 9.41
N PRO A 467 19.79 15.06 9.76
CA PRO A 467 18.40 15.44 9.53
C PRO A 467 17.94 16.60 10.44
N VAL A 468 16.83 17.24 10.05
CA VAL A 468 16.29 18.43 10.72
C VAL A 468 14.93 18.11 11.34
N VAL A 469 14.77 18.47 12.61
CA VAL A 469 13.47 18.55 13.28
C VAL A 469 12.70 19.72 12.65
N CYS A 470 11.54 19.44 12.04
CA CYS A 470 10.72 20.51 11.48
C CYS A 470 10.11 21.38 12.60
N PRO A 471 9.75 22.65 12.32
CA PRO A 471 9.05 23.50 13.28
C PRO A 471 7.82 22.80 13.86
N THR A 472 7.70 22.77 15.18
CA THR A 472 6.59 22.06 15.85
C THR A 472 5.32 22.92 15.94
N ILE A 473 4.17 22.26 15.95
CA ILE A 473 2.85 22.85 16.20
C ILE A 473 2.69 23.18 17.69
N THR A 474 3.23 22.33 18.56
CA THR A 474 3.13 22.44 20.02
C THR A 474 4.49 22.33 20.70
N ALA A 475 4.56 22.75 21.97
CA ALA A 475 5.79 22.68 22.76
C ALA A 475 6.09 21.29 23.35
N THR A 476 5.17 20.32 23.18
CA THR A 476 5.22 19.00 23.85
C THR A 476 5.26 17.81 22.89
N GLY A 477 5.35 18.06 21.59
CA GLY A 477 5.30 17.03 20.55
C GLY A 477 3.95 16.97 19.84
N ASP A 478 4.00 16.71 18.55
CA ASP A 478 2.87 16.98 17.64
C ASP A 478 2.07 15.73 17.27
N PHE A 479 2.55 14.54 17.66
CA PHE A 479 1.96 13.24 17.34
C PHE A 479 1.45 13.20 15.90
N VAL A 480 2.37 13.47 14.97
CA VAL A 480 2.12 13.59 13.54
C VAL A 480 1.77 12.21 12.97
N HIS A 481 0.78 12.17 12.09
CA HIS A 481 0.42 10.97 11.34
C HIS A 481 -0.20 11.37 9.99
N SER A 482 -0.41 10.37 9.14
CA SER A 482 -1.01 10.55 7.82
C SER A 482 -0.16 11.42 6.90
N LEU A 483 1.15 11.21 6.88
CA LEU A 483 2.01 11.88 5.90
C LEU A 483 1.53 11.52 4.49
N ARG A 484 1.33 12.56 3.67
CA ARG A 484 1.05 12.44 2.23
C ARG A 484 1.86 13.47 1.47
N ASN A 485 2.34 13.07 0.30
CA ASN A 485 2.88 13.98 -0.69
C ASN A 485 1.72 14.65 -1.47
N LEU A 486 1.56 15.95 -1.33
CA LEU A 486 0.70 16.80 -2.13
C LEU A 486 1.57 17.60 -3.12
N ALA A 487 1.96 16.96 -4.23
CA ALA A 487 2.75 17.55 -5.32
C ALA A 487 4.02 18.30 -4.87
N GLY A 488 4.79 17.69 -3.96
CA GLY A 488 6.03 18.22 -3.39
C GLY A 488 5.85 18.92 -2.04
N THR A 489 4.62 19.17 -1.60
CA THR A 489 4.33 19.65 -0.24
C THR A 489 3.93 18.47 0.64
N ILE A 490 4.51 18.33 1.83
CA ILE A 490 4.01 17.35 2.80
C ILE A 490 2.74 17.90 3.44
N ILE A 491 1.71 17.07 3.52
CA ILE A 491 0.55 17.30 4.38
C ILE A 491 0.42 16.17 5.39
N TYR A 492 -0.17 16.48 6.55
CA TYR A 492 -0.32 15.54 7.66
C TYR A 492 -1.41 15.98 8.63
N ALA A 493 -1.80 15.07 9.52
CA ALA A 493 -2.70 15.33 10.64
C ALA A 493 -1.93 15.28 11.98
N SER A 494 -2.44 15.98 12.99
CA SER A 494 -1.91 15.95 14.36
C SER A 494 -2.99 15.48 15.34
N THR A 495 -2.71 14.42 16.09
CA THR A 495 -3.59 13.97 17.19
C THR A 495 -3.60 14.98 18.35
N THR A 496 -2.57 15.83 18.49
CA THR A 496 -2.51 16.86 19.55
C THR A 496 -3.55 17.96 19.35
N THR A 497 -3.92 18.28 18.10
CA THR A 497 -4.81 19.40 17.78
C THR A 497 -6.07 19.02 17.00
N ASN A 498 -6.19 17.77 16.53
CA ASN A 498 -7.18 17.32 15.54
C ASN A 498 -7.19 18.19 14.26
N GLY A 499 -6.01 18.74 13.92
CA GLY A 499 -5.82 19.65 12.79
C GLY A 499 -5.12 18.98 11.60
N VAL A 500 -5.35 19.52 10.41
CA VAL A 500 -4.61 19.20 9.17
C VAL A 500 -3.64 20.33 8.84
N TYR A 501 -2.42 19.98 8.47
CA TYR A 501 -1.31 20.90 8.26
C TYR A 501 -0.61 20.62 6.93
N ALA A 502 -0.08 21.68 6.32
CA ALA A 502 0.93 21.57 5.26
C ALA A 502 2.29 22.01 5.80
N PHE A 503 3.33 21.22 5.56
CA PHE A 503 4.72 21.65 5.71
C PHE A 503 5.27 22.06 4.34
N LYS A 504 5.38 23.37 4.12
CA LYS A 504 5.95 23.95 2.90
C LYS A 504 7.46 24.04 3.03
N TYR A 505 8.13 23.18 2.29
CA TYR A 505 9.55 23.25 2.00
C TYR A 505 9.80 22.74 0.59
N THR A 506 10.88 23.20 -0.03
CA THR A 506 11.36 22.68 -1.30
C THR A 506 12.88 22.77 -1.29
N LYS A 507 13.53 21.61 -1.42
CA LYS A 507 14.98 21.51 -1.50
C LYS A 507 15.48 22.27 -2.73
N ALA A 508 16.55 23.03 -2.56
CA ALA A 508 17.18 23.75 -3.66
C ALA A 508 17.62 22.77 -4.77
N GLY A 509 17.12 22.97 -5.99
CA GLY A 509 17.41 22.12 -7.14
C GLY A 509 16.44 20.95 -7.37
N TRP A 510 15.35 20.83 -6.59
CA TRP A 510 14.25 19.93 -6.94
C TRP A 510 13.65 20.29 -8.31
N ASP A 511 13.29 19.29 -9.11
CA ASP A 511 12.83 19.46 -10.50
C ASP A 511 11.31 19.71 -10.63
N GLY A 512 10.58 19.63 -9.53
CA GLY A 512 9.13 19.76 -9.48
C GLY A 512 8.35 18.47 -9.77
N LYS A 513 9.01 17.32 -9.95
CA LYS A 513 8.39 16.12 -10.52
C LYS A 513 8.91 14.78 -9.97
N THR A 514 10.18 14.65 -9.58
CA THR A 514 10.79 13.35 -9.23
C THR A 514 10.01 12.56 -8.18
N ASP A 515 9.42 13.27 -7.23
CA ASP A 515 8.83 12.65 -6.04
C ASP A 515 7.32 12.40 -6.22
N ALA A 516 6.75 12.76 -7.39
CA ALA A 516 5.33 12.57 -7.64
C ALA A 516 4.91 11.10 -7.46
N GLY A 517 5.78 10.13 -7.78
CA GLY A 517 5.70 8.74 -7.33
C GLY A 517 4.29 8.15 -7.31
N TYR A 518 3.80 7.79 -6.11
CA TYR A 518 2.45 7.25 -5.87
C TYR A 518 1.28 8.11 -6.38
N LEU A 519 1.51 9.38 -6.70
CA LEU A 519 0.50 10.23 -7.31
C LEU A 519 0.24 9.88 -8.77
N GLU A 520 1.19 9.30 -9.51
CA GLU A 520 1.01 8.97 -10.93
C GLU A 520 1.36 7.47 -11.16
N PRO A 521 0.49 6.56 -10.70
CA PRO A 521 0.75 5.12 -10.74
C PRO A 521 0.90 4.59 -12.17
N GLU A 522 2.01 3.90 -12.43
CA GLU A 522 2.20 3.13 -13.66
C GLU A 522 1.35 1.84 -13.60
N TYR A 523 0.44 1.67 -14.55
CA TYR A 523 -0.46 0.51 -14.67
C TYR A 523 0.05 -0.57 -15.62
N ARG A 524 1.07 -0.27 -16.42
CA ARG A 524 1.58 -1.18 -17.45
C ARG A 524 2.64 -2.12 -16.91
N THR A 525 2.65 -3.33 -17.45
CA THR A 525 3.80 -4.24 -17.34
C THR A 525 5.01 -3.69 -18.13
N PRO A 526 6.26 -4.03 -17.74
CA PRO A 526 7.45 -3.80 -18.54
C PRO A 526 7.31 -4.25 -20.00
N ALA A 527 6.65 -5.39 -20.24
CA ALA A 527 6.36 -5.91 -21.57
C ALA A 527 5.44 -4.98 -22.39
N GLU A 528 4.41 -4.39 -21.78
CA GLU A 528 3.53 -3.42 -22.44
C GLU A 528 4.21 -2.10 -22.75
N ILE A 529 5.06 -1.61 -21.84
CA ILE A 529 5.89 -0.41 -22.04
C ILE A 529 6.83 -0.65 -23.22
N ALA A 530 7.54 -1.77 -23.25
CA ALA A 530 8.42 -2.16 -24.37
C ALA A 530 7.66 -2.36 -25.70
N ALA A 531 6.39 -2.78 -25.65
CA ALA A 531 5.51 -2.89 -26.80
C ALA A 531 4.85 -1.57 -27.24
N GLY A 532 5.10 -0.46 -26.53
CA GLY A 532 4.51 0.86 -26.83
C GLY A 532 3.00 0.94 -26.59
N ILE A 533 2.46 0.10 -25.69
CA ILE A 533 1.04 0.13 -25.33
C ILE A 533 0.82 1.30 -24.34
N SER A 534 -0.06 2.24 -24.70
CA SER A 534 -0.23 3.50 -23.96
C SER A 534 -1.38 3.51 -22.95
N GLU A 535 -2.44 2.75 -23.20
CA GLU A 535 -3.64 2.68 -22.35
C GLU A 535 -4.15 1.24 -22.28
N MET A 536 -5.00 0.95 -21.29
CA MET A 536 -5.89 -0.19 -21.34
C MET A 536 -6.61 -0.25 -22.69
N ARG A 537 -6.42 -1.34 -23.41
CA ARG A 537 -7.25 -1.65 -24.58
C ARG A 537 -8.67 -1.86 -24.09
N THR A 538 -9.59 -1.00 -24.51
CA THR A 538 -11.02 -1.31 -24.39
C THR A 538 -11.26 -2.71 -24.95
N PRO A 539 -11.98 -3.59 -24.23
CA PRO A 539 -12.39 -4.87 -24.79
C PRO A 539 -13.07 -4.59 -26.12
N ASN A 540 -12.51 -5.07 -27.23
CA ASN A 540 -13.11 -4.80 -28.51
C ASN A 540 -14.48 -5.49 -28.52
N THR A 541 -15.55 -4.68 -28.47
CA THR A 541 -16.94 -5.15 -28.42
C THR A 541 -17.32 -5.89 -29.70
N ASP A 542 -16.53 -5.72 -30.77
CA ASP A 542 -16.55 -6.53 -31.97
C ASP A 542 -15.52 -7.68 -31.91
N THR A 543 -15.55 -8.47 -30.84
CA THR A 543 -14.79 -9.73 -30.72
C THR A 543 -15.66 -10.95 -30.96
N VAL A 544 -15.04 -12.03 -31.40
CA VAL A 544 -15.68 -13.31 -31.70
C VAL A 544 -14.85 -14.49 -31.18
N ASN A 545 -15.53 -15.61 -30.93
CA ASN A 545 -14.88 -16.90 -30.75
C ASN A 545 -14.81 -17.63 -32.10
N VAL A 546 -13.69 -18.31 -32.37
CA VAL A 546 -13.51 -19.15 -33.56
C VAL A 546 -13.47 -20.61 -33.12
N TYR A 547 -14.31 -21.43 -33.75
CA TYR A 547 -14.38 -22.88 -33.51
C TYR A 547 -14.08 -23.64 -34.81
N THR A 548 -13.62 -24.88 -34.69
CA THR A 548 -13.63 -25.83 -35.81
C THR A 548 -15.07 -26.19 -36.20
N ILE A 549 -15.26 -26.79 -37.38
CA ILE A 549 -16.56 -27.37 -37.77
C ILE A 549 -17.06 -28.48 -36.82
N SER A 550 -16.17 -29.06 -35.99
CA SER A 550 -16.49 -30.04 -34.93
C SER A 550 -16.81 -29.40 -33.57
N GLY A 551 -16.86 -28.07 -33.46
CA GLY A 551 -17.21 -27.35 -32.23
C GLY A 551 -16.06 -27.11 -31.25
N MET A 552 -14.82 -27.48 -31.57
CA MET A 552 -13.65 -27.19 -30.73
C MET A 552 -13.28 -25.71 -30.84
N LYS A 553 -13.30 -24.97 -29.73
CA LYS A 553 -12.86 -23.57 -29.70
C LYS A 553 -11.34 -23.51 -29.93
N ILE A 554 -10.90 -22.68 -30.87
CA ILE A 554 -9.48 -22.52 -31.25
C ILE A 554 -8.97 -21.08 -31.12
N ARG A 555 -9.88 -20.10 -31.02
CA ARG A 555 -9.57 -18.71 -30.64
C ARG A 555 -10.69 -18.18 -29.77
N GLN A 556 -10.33 -17.42 -28.75
CA GLN A 556 -11.26 -16.76 -27.85
C GLN A 556 -11.08 -15.24 -27.94
N ASN A 557 -12.19 -14.51 -27.91
CA ASN A 557 -12.23 -13.05 -27.86
C ASN A 557 -11.28 -12.35 -28.84
N ILE A 558 -11.20 -12.86 -30.08
CA ILE A 558 -10.36 -12.26 -31.14
C ILE A 558 -11.18 -11.20 -31.87
N ASP A 559 -10.55 -10.08 -32.22
CA ASP A 559 -11.14 -9.03 -33.05
C ASP A 559 -11.76 -9.64 -34.31
N ARG A 560 -13.04 -9.33 -34.58
CA ARG A 560 -13.80 -9.90 -35.70
C ARG A 560 -13.09 -9.70 -37.05
N LYS A 561 -12.39 -8.57 -37.23
CA LYS A 561 -11.65 -8.29 -38.48
C LYS A 561 -10.43 -9.20 -38.67
N HIS A 562 -9.88 -9.72 -37.58
CA HIS A 562 -8.70 -10.60 -37.56
C HIS A 562 -9.05 -12.07 -37.32
N ALA A 563 -10.32 -12.40 -37.09
CA ALA A 563 -10.78 -13.74 -36.70
C ALA A 563 -10.33 -14.85 -37.68
N THR A 564 -10.22 -14.53 -38.96
CA THR A 564 -9.82 -15.44 -40.05
C THR A 564 -8.32 -15.46 -40.35
N GLU A 565 -7.53 -14.51 -39.84
CA GLU A 565 -6.12 -14.36 -40.21
C GLU A 565 -5.27 -15.54 -39.76
N ARG A 566 -4.35 -16.00 -40.62
CA ARG A 566 -3.45 -17.14 -40.33
C ARG A 566 -4.15 -18.45 -39.96
N LEU A 567 -5.47 -18.57 -40.16
CA LEU A 567 -6.14 -19.88 -40.12
C LEU A 567 -5.66 -20.72 -41.31
N GLN A 568 -5.57 -22.02 -41.11
CA GLN A 568 -5.30 -22.96 -42.20
C GLN A 568 -6.54 -23.11 -43.09
N LYS A 569 -6.35 -23.62 -44.31
CA LYS A 569 -7.44 -23.90 -45.24
C LYS A 569 -8.44 -24.88 -44.62
N GLY A 570 -9.70 -24.48 -44.50
CA GLY A 570 -10.70 -25.25 -43.73
C GLY A 570 -12.04 -24.54 -43.56
N ILE A 571 -12.92 -25.14 -42.76
CA ILE A 571 -14.22 -24.60 -42.38
C ILE A 571 -14.26 -24.40 -40.87
N TYR A 572 -14.63 -23.18 -40.47
CA TYR A 572 -14.70 -22.75 -39.07
C TYR A 572 -16.08 -22.19 -38.76
N ILE A 573 -16.46 -22.17 -37.48
CA ILE A 573 -17.62 -21.43 -36.98
C ILE A 573 -17.13 -20.14 -36.35
N ILE A 574 -17.64 -19.01 -36.81
CA ILE A 574 -17.36 -17.68 -36.27
C ILE A 574 -18.72 -16.96 -36.19
N ASP A 575 -19.08 -16.42 -35.02
CA ASP A 575 -20.37 -15.73 -34.82
C ASP A 575 -21.58 -16.59 -35.29
N SER A 576 -21.59 -17.86 -34.88
CA SER A 576 -22.58 -18.89 -35.28
C SER A 576 -22.72 -19.13 -36.80
N LYS A 577 -21.82 -18.58 -37.64
CA LYS A 577 -21.81 -18.73 -39.10
C LYS A 577 -20.66 -19.60 -39.55
N LYS A 578 -20.87 -20.40 -40.60
CA LYS A 578 -19.82 -21.18 -41.27
C LYS A 578 -18.98 -20.27 -42.15
N VAL A 579 -17.68 -20.19 -41.86
CA VAL A 579 -16.69 -19.42 -42.61
C VAL A 579 -15.71 -20.38 -43.28
N VAL A 580 -15.47 -20.19 -44.58
CA VAL A 580 -14.58 -21.04 -45.39
C VAL A 580 -13.28 -20.29 -45.69
N ILE A 581 -12.17 -20.78 -45.16
CA ILE A 581 -10.82 -20.30 -45.47
C ILE A 581 -10.30 -21.10 -46.67
N ARG A 582 -9.94 -20.41 -47.76
CA ARG A 582 -9.67 -21.00 -49.08
C ARG A 582 -8.18 -21.14 -49.40
#